data_AF-A0A7U9S6X6-F1
#
_entry.id   AF-A0A7U9S6X6-F1
#
_cell.length_a   1.000
_cell.length_b   1.000
_cell.length_c   1.000
_cell.angle_alpha   90.00
_cell.angle_beta   90.00
_cell.angle_gamma   90.00
#
_symmetry.space_group_name_H-M   'P 1'
#
loop_
_entity.id
_entity.type
_entity.pdbx_description
1 polymer ?
#
loop_
_entity_poly.entity_id
_entity_poly.type
_entity_poly.pdbx_seq_one_letter_code
_entity_poly.pdbx_strand_id
1 'polypeptide(L)'
;MDNNYLDMMIQSLQKKVRILDGIIEKNKEQQKILEQEELDADAFEENVKSKSELVEQIDFLDQGFEELYGRVKTAIETEKQKHKEEIQLMKQLITEITEKSVSIQSAEIRNRRLVESRFAQERRKVRSRKNTSAAANQYYKNMAKLNYIDAQFMDSKK
;
A
#
# COMPACT_ATOMS: atom_id res chain seq x y z
N MET A 1 -20.21 -24.42 6.42
CA MET A 1 -20.26 -22.94 6.53
C MET A 1 -18.86 -22.37 6.75
N ASP A 2 -18.06 -22.93 7.66
CA ASP A 2 -16.73 -22.38 8.00
C ASP A 2 -15.67 -22.46 6.88
N ASN A 3 -15.69 -23.50 6.03
CA ASN A 3 -14.83 -23.55 4.84
C ASN A 3 -15.02 -22.34 3.92
N ASN A 4 -16.26 -21.86 3.75
CA ASN A 4 -16.55 -20.72 2.88
C ASN A 4 -15.92 -19.42 3.41
N TYR A 5 -15.86 -19.25 4.73
CA TYR A 5 -15.24 -18.08 5.32
C TYR A 5 -13.71 -18.12 5.26
N LEU A 6 -13.10 -19.30 5.42
CA LEU A 6 -11.66 -19.49 5.20
C LEU A 6 -11.26 -19.19 3.74
N ASP A 7 -12.04 -19.69 2.79
CA ASP A 7 -11.82 -19.40 1.36
C ASP A 7 -11.93 -17.90 1.07
N MET A 8 -12.90 -17.21 1.68
CA MET A 8 -13.03 -15.74 1.58
C MET A 8 -11.81 -15.01 2.19
N MET A 9 -11.27 -15.49 3.31
CA MET A 9 -10.05 -14.91 3.90
C MET A 9 -8.84 -15.06 2.97
N ILE A 10 -8.65 -16.25 2.40
CA ILE A 10 -7.58 -16.51 1.42
C ILE A 10 -7.73 -15.60 0.21
N GLN A 11 -8.94 -15.49 -0.34
CA GLN A 11 -9.22 -14.60 -1.48
C GLN A 11 -8.93 -13.13 -1.14
N SER A 12 -9.27 -12.68 0.07
CA SER A 12 -8.95 -11.33 0.55
C SER A 12 -7.44 -11.09 0.60
N LEU A 13 -6.67 -12.03 1.17
CA LEU A 13 -5.21 -11.95 1.20
C LEU A 13 -4.58 -11.96 -0.20
N GLN A 14 -5.03 -12.83 -1.10
CA GLN A 14 -4.59 -12.84 -2.50
C GLN A 14 -4.93 -11.53 -3.23
N LYS A 15 -6.05 -10.90 -2.90
CA LYS A 15 -6.40 -9.58 -3.44
C LYS A 15 -5.46 -8.50 -2.90
N LYS A 16 -5.12 -8.51 -1.61
CA LYS A 16 -4.12 -7.59 -1.02
C LYS A 16 -2.77 -7.74 -1.71
N VAL A 17 -2.28 -8.96 -1.93
CA VAL A 17 -1.04 -9.23 -2.68
C VAL A 17 -1.04 -8.52 -4.04
N ARG A 18 -2.11 -8.69 -4.83
CA ARG A 18 -2.23 -8.05 -6.16
C ARG A 18 -2.28 -6.52 -6.09
N ILE A 19 -2.93 -5.96 -5.08
CA ILE A 19 -2.98 -4.51 -4.88
C ILE A 19 -1.59 -3.97 -4.52
N LEU A 20 -0.86 -4.67 -3.64
CA LEU A 20 0.52 -4.31 -3.29
C LEU A 20 1.46 -4.37 -4.49
N ASP A 21 1.31 -5.35 -5.38
CA ASP A 21 2.02 -5.37 -6.66
C ASP A 21 1.72 -4.14 -7.51
N GLY A 22 0.46 -3.71 -7.56
CA GLY A 22 0.06 -2.46 -8.20
C GLY A 22 0.77 -1.23 -7.60
N ILE A 23 0.87 -1.16 -6.27
CA ILE A 23 1.57 -0.06 -5.58
C ILE A 23 3.07 -0.08 -5.89
N ILE A 24 3.69 -1.27 -5.94
CA ILE A 24 5.10 -1.44 -6.33
C ILE A 24 5.34 -0.88 -7.73
N GLU A 25 4.49 -1.23 -8.70
CA GLU A 25 4.61 -0.70 -10.07
C GLU A 25 4.40 0.81 -10.11
N LYS A 26 3.41 1.33 -9.37
CA LYS A 26 3.19 2.77 -9.27
C LYS A 26 4.37 3.51 -8.62
N ASN A 27 5.09 2.89 -7.70
CA ASN A 27 6.32 3.46 -7.15
C ASN A 27 7.45 3.52 -8.16
N LYS A 28 7.61 2.49 -8.99
CA LYS A 28 8.58 2.49 -10.10
C LYS A 28 8.22 3.55 -11.14
N GLU A 29 6.95 3.67 -11.48
CA GLU A 29 6.44 4.70 -12.40
C GLU A 29 6.70 6.11 -11.84
N GLN A 30 6.40 6.34 -10.56
CA GLN A 30 6.66 7.63 -9.91
C GLN A 30 8.15 8.00 -9.96
N GLN A 31 9.02 7.04 -9.68
CA GLN A 31 10.47 7.24 -9.77
C GLN A 31 10.86 7.71 -11.18
N LYS A 32 10.38 7.02 -12.22
CA LYS A 32 10.66 7.38 -13.62
C LYS A 32 10.19 8.79 -13.96
N ILE A 33 8.96 9.16 -13.57
CA ILE A 33 8.42 10.52 -13.78
C ILE A 33 9.31 11.57 -13.10
N LEU A 34 9.74 11.29 -11.88
CA LEU A 34 10.61 12.19 -11.10
C LEU A 34 12.06 12.21 -11.59
N GLU A 35 12.49 11.28 -12.43
CA GLU A 35 13.84 11.22 -12.98
C GLU A 35 13.97 11.89 -14.35
N GLN A 36 12.85 12.22 -15.01
CA GLN A 36 12.82 12.94 -16.28
C GLN A 36 13.48 14.33 -16.21
N GLU A 37 13.99 14.84 -17.33
CA GLU A 37 14.62 16.16 -17.39
C GLU A 37 13.63 17.28 -17.03
N GLU A 38 12.43 17.21 -17.62
CA GLU A 38 11.28 18.04 -17.28
C GLU A 38 10.23 17.21 -16.53
N LEU A 39 9.63 17.78 -15.49
CA LEU A 39 8.60 17.10 -14.72
C LEU A 39 7.26 17.16 -15.47
N ASP A 40 6.76 16.00 -15.87
CA ASP A 40 5.36 15.84 -16.26
C ASP A 40 4.47 15.90 -15.00
N ALA A 41 3.91 17.08 -14.74
CA ALA A 41 3.10 17.34 -13.56
C ALA A 41 1.77 16.57 -13.57
N ASP A 42 1.16 16.41 -14.75
CA ASP A 42 -0.12 15.72 -14.90
C ASP A 42 0.07 14.21 -14.69
N ALA A 43 1.13 13.62 -15.26
CA ALA A 43 1.48 12.22 -15.02
C ALA A 43 1.82 11.97 -13.54
N PHE A 44 2.52 12.91 -12.88
CA PHE A 44 2.80 12.81 -11.45
C PHE A 44 1.52 12.85 -10.60
N GLU A 45 0.59 13.75 -10.90
CA GLU A 45 -0.68 13.86 -10.17
C GLU A 45 -1.53 12.59 -10.33
N GLU A 46 -1.65 12.07 -11.56
CA GLU A 46 -2.39 10.83 -11.83
C GLU A 46 -1.76 9.62 -11.14
N ASN A 47 -0.43 9.54 -11.12
CA ASN A 47 0.29 8.50 -10.37
C ASN A 47 -0.04 8.56 -8.87
N VAL A 48 -0.01 9.75 -8.26
CA VAL A 48 -0.32 9.94 -6.83
C VAL A 48 -1.78 9.58 -6.52
N LYS A 49 -2.71 9.94 -7.41
CA LYS A 49 -4.13 9.60 -7.29
C LYS A 49 -4.34 8.09 -7.39
N SER A 50 -3.83 7.45 -8.43
CA SER A 50 -3.88 5.99 -8.62
C SER A 50 -3.33 5.24 -7.39
N LYS A 51 -2.21 5.69 -6.82
CA LYS A 51 -1.67 5.09 -5.58
C LYS A 51 -2.61 5.23 -4.39
N SER A 52 -3.25 6.39 -4.25
CA SER A 52 -4.18 6.66 -3.16
C SER A 52 -5.41 5.73 -3.23
N GLU A 53 -5.94 5.49 -4.43
CA GLU A 53 -7.05 4.56 -4.66
C GLU A 53 -6.68 3.09 -4.35
N LEU A 54 -5.44 2.69 -4.62
CA LEU A 54 -4.93 1.36 -4.24
C LEU A 54 -4.80 1.21 -2.72
N VAL A 55 -4.34 2.26 -2.03
CA VAL A 55 -4.25 2.27 -0.56
C VAL A 55 -5.64 2.18 0.07
N GLU A 56 -6.62 2.94 -0.44
CA GLU A 56 -8.00 2.87 0.05
C GLU A 56 -8.62 1.47 -0.13
N GLN A 57 -8.25 0.74 -1.19
CA GLN A 57 -8.65 -0.65 -1.36
C GLN A 57 -8.01 -1.59 -0.34
N ILE A 58 -6.76 -1.35 0.07
CA ILE A 58 -6.12 -2.12 1.15
C ILE A 58 -6.88 -1.89 2.46
N ASP A 59 -7.12 -0.63 2.83
CA ASP A 59 -7.83 -0.25 4.06
C ASP A 59 -9.21 -0.93 4.13
N PHE A 60 -9.94 -0.95 3.01
CA PHE A 60 -11.23 -1.64 2.93
C PHE A 60 -11.11 -3.16 3.13
N LEU A 61 -10.10 -3.79 2.54
CA LEU A 61 -9.86 -5.22 2.70
C LEU A 61 -9.38 -5.59 4.11
N ASP A 62 -8.66 -4.70 4.79
CA ASP A 62 -8.24 -4.88 6.18
C ASP A 62 -9.45 -4.89 7.11
N GLN A 63 -10.36 -3.93 6.98
CA GLN A 63 -11.60 -3.87 7.78
C GLN A 63 -12.44 -5.15 7.63
N GLY A 64 -12.68 -5.60 6.39
CA GLY A 64 -13.44 -6.81 6.15
C GLY A 64 -12.73 -8.08 6.62
N PHE A 65 -11.39 -8.09 6.64
CA PHE A 65 -10.61 -9.24 7.09
C PHE A 65 -10.67 -9.43 8.61
N GLU A 66 -10.61 -8.34 9.38
CA GLU A 66 -10.72 -8.40 10.85
C GLU A 66 -12.08 -8.97 11.29
N GLU A 67 -13.17 -8.49 10.70
CA GLU A 67 -14.52 -9.00 10.97
C GLU A 67 -14.65 -10.49 10.67
N LEU A 68 -14.08 -10.92 9.53
CA LEU A 68 -14.14 -12.30 9.07
C LEU A 68 -13.30 -13.22 9.98
N TYR A 69 -12.09 -12.79 10.33
CA TYR A 69 -11.21 -13.54 11.23
C TYR A 69 -11.85 -13.75 12.61
N GLY A 70 -12.50 -12.72 13.17
CA GLY A 70 -13.21 -12.81 14.44
C GLY A 70 -14.26 -13.92 14.47
N ARG A 71 -14.91 -14.21 13.33
CA ARG A 71 -15.94 -15.25 13.20
C ARG A 71 -15.36 -16.66 13.05
N VAL A 72 -14.21 -16.81 12.39
CA VAL A 72 -13.64 -18.13 12.11
C VAL A 72 -12.54 -18.58 13.07
N LYS A 73 -11.97 -17.66 13.86
CA LYS A 73 -10.83 -17.95 14.75
C LYS A 73 -11.08 -19.16 15.66
N THR A 74 -12.24 -19.20 16.32
CA THR A 74 -12.58 -20.32 17.23
C THR A 74 -12.76 -21.64 16.49
N ALA A 75 -13.34 -21.61 15.29
CA ALA A 75 -13.50 -22.81 14.45
C ALA A 75 -12.14 -23.35 13.99
N ILE A 76 -11.25 -22.46 13.54
CA ILE A 76 -9.86 -22.78 13.17
C ILE A 76 -9.11 -23.40 14.35
N GLU A 77 -9.27 -22.85 15.56
CA GLU A 77 -8.58 -23.34 16.75
C GLU A 77 -9.06 -24.72 17.20
N THR A 78 -10.34 -25.02 17.00
CA THR A 78 -10.97 -26.29 17.40
C THR A 78 -10.68 -27.42 16.39
N GLU A 79 -10.66 -27.12 15.09
CA GLU A 79 -10.47 -28.09 14.00
C GLU A 79 -9.15 -27.86 13.23
N LYS A 80 -8.07 -27.49 13.91
CA LYS A 80 -6.77 -27.13 13.28
C LYS A 80 -6.25 -28.11 12.23
N GLN A 81 -6.43 -29.41 12.46
CA GLN A 81 -5.89 -30.42 11.56
C GLN A 81 -6.64 -30.48 10.22
N LYS A 82 -7.94 -30.14 10.23
CA LYS A 82 -8.79 -30.12 9.03
C LYS A 82 -8.49 -28.94 8.12
N HIS A 83 -8.09 -27.80 8.70
CA HIS A 83 -7.82 -26.55 7.98
C HIS A 83 -6.32 -26.28 7.79
N LYS A 84 -5.48 -27.32 7.90
CA LYS A 84 -4.03 -27.16 7.96
C LYS A 84 -3.46 -26.52 6.70
N GLU A 85 -3.99 -26.88 5.53
CA GLU A 85 -3.53 -26.38 4.24
C GLU A 85 -3.90 -24.91 4.03
N GLU A 86 -5.14 -24.55 4.36
CA GLU A 86 -5.66 -23.18 4.31
C GLU A 86 -4.90 -22.27 5.25
N ILE A 87 -4.65 -22.70 6.49
CA ILE A 87 -3.84 -21.96 7.47
C ILE A 87 -2.42 -21.76 6.94
N GLN A 88 -1.82 -22.78 6.33
CA GLN A 88 -0.47 -22.68 5.78
C GLN A 88 -0.42 -21.68 4.62
N LEU A 89 -1.39 -21.71 3.72
CA LEU A 89 -1.50 -20.76 2.61
C LEU A 89 -1.71 -19.33 3.12
N MET A 90 -2.59 -19.12 4.09
CA MET A 90 -2.79 -17.80 4.70
C MET A 90 -1.49 -17.27 5.30
N LYS A 91 -0.71 -18.10 6.01
CA LYS A 91 0.60 -17.70 6.55
C LYS A 91 1.56 -17.27 5.45
N GLN A 92 1.65 -18.03 4.36
CA GLN A 92 2.49 -17.68 3.21
C GLN A 92 2.10 -16.34 2.61
N LEU A 93 0.80 -16.12 2.38
CA LEU A 93 0.28 -14.86 1.84
C LEU A 93 0.55 -13.68 2.79
N ILE A 94 0.42 -13.86 4.10
CA ILE A 94 0.72 -12.81 5.10
C ILE A 94 2.23 -12.47 5.09
N THR A 95 3.10 -13.47 4.97
CA THR A 95 4.55 -13.23 4.84
C THR A 95 4.84 -12.44 3.56
N GLU A 96 4.27 -12.84 2.43
CA GLU A 96 4.42 -12.13 1.15
C GLU A 96 3.91 -10.67 1.23
N ILE A 97 2.75 -10.45 1.85
CA ILE A 97 2.20 -9.12 2.10
C ILE A 97 3.19 -8.27 2.90
N THR A 98 3.76 -8.82 3.97
CA THR A 98 4.71 -8.12 4.84
C THR A 98 5.97 -7.73 4.07
N GLU A 99 6.54 -8.65 3.29
CA GLU A 99 7.72 -8.38 2.46
C GLU A 99 7.46 -7.28 1.43
N LYS A 100 6.31 -7.32 0.75
CA LYS A 100 5.92 -6.28 -0.21
C LYS A 100 5.72 -4.93 0.48
N SER A 101 5.09 -4.88 1.64
CA SER A 101 4.91 -3.65 2.42
C SER A 101 6.24 -3.00 2.78
N VAL A 102 7.23 -3.77 3.23
CA VAL A 102 8.59 -3.26 3.52
C VAL A 102 9.26 -2.71 2.25
N SER A 103 9.10 -3.40 1.12
CA SER A 103 9.63 -2.95 -0.18
C SER A 103 8.98 -1.63 -0.64
N ILE A 104 7.65 -1.53 -0.50
CA ILE A 104 6.87 -0.32 -0.82
C ILE A 104 7.32 0.86 0.04
N GLN A 105 7.43 0.69 1.36
CA GLN A 105 7.89 1.73 2.27
C GLN A 105 9.30 2.22 1.89
N SER A 106 10.20 1.28 1.63
CA SER A 106 11.57 1.61 1.21
C SER A 106 11.60 2.40 -0.10
N ALA A 107 10.75 2.05 -1.06
CA ALA A 107 10.60 2.77 -2.32
C ALA A 107 9.99 4.17 -2.12
N GLU A 108 8.96 4.30 -1.28
CA GLU A 108 8.34 5.58 -0.99
C GLU A 108 9.28 6.56 -0.28
N ILE A 109 10.13 6.08 0.64
CA ILE A 109 11.16 6.92 1.26
C ILE A 109 12.11 7.49 0.21
N ARG A 110 12.49 6.69 -0.80
CA ARG A 110 13.33 7.16 -1.92
C ARG A 110 12.57 8.14 -2.81
N ASN A 111 11.35 7.81 -3.21
CA ASN A 111 10.52 8.66 -4.05
C ASN A 111 10.23 10.00 -3.39
N ARG A 112 9.97 10.03 -2.08
CA ARG A 112 9.78 11.26 -1.32
C ARG A 112 10.99 12.19 -1.40
N ARG A 113 12.20 11.65 -1.31
CA ARG A 113 13.44 12.45 -1.46
C ARG A 113 13.56 13.00 -2.89
N LEU A 114 13.19 12.22 -3.89
CA LEU A 114 13.17 12.66 -5.29
C LEU A 114 12.15 13.78 -5.52
N VAL A 115 10.93 13.63 -4.99
CA VAL A 115 9.88 14.65 -4.97
C VAL A 115 10.43 15.95 -4.36
N GLU A 116 10.97 15.89 -3.15
CA GLU A 116 11.52 17.04 -2.44
C GLU A 116 12.59 17.78 -3.26
N SER A 117 13.54 17.02 -3.83
CA SER A 117 14.59 17.56 -4.70
C SER A 117 14.03 18.20 -5.96
N ARG A 118 13.10 17.52 -6.65
CA ARG A 118 12.51 17.99 -7.90
C ARG A 118 11.71 19.25 -7.71
N PHE A 119 10.82 19.29 -6.73
CA PHE A 119 10.04 20.50 -6.46
C PHE A 119 10.94 21.66 -5.99
N ALA A 120 12.06 21.40 -5.32
CA ALA A 120 13.03 22.44 -5.00
C ALA A 120 13.72 23.01 -6.24
N GLN A 121 14.08 22.15 -7.21
CA GLN A 121 14.66 22.57 -8.48
C GLN A 121 13.64 23.37 -9.32
N GLU A 122 12.41 22.90 -9.44
CA GLU A 122 11.35 23.58 -10.20
C GLU A 122 11.01 24.95 -9.61
N ARG A 123 11.00 25.09 -8.27
CA ARG A 123 10.84 26.41 -7.62
C ARG A 123 11.99 27.38 -7.90
N ARG A 124 13.23 26.88 -8.09
CA ARG A 124 14.38 27.72 -8.46
C ARG A 124 14.31 28.16 -9.92
N LYS A 125 13.84 27.28 -10.81
CA LYS A 125 13.60 27.60 -12.23
C LYS A 125 12.45 28.61 -12.39
N VAL A 126 11.44 28.54 -11.52
CA VAL A 126 10.21 29.33 -11.62
C VAL A 126 10.06 30.29 -10.42
N ARG A 127 10.63 31.49 -10.54
CA ARG A 127 10.38 32.60 -9.59
C ARG A 127 8.97 33.20 -9.72
N SER A 128 8.05 32.63 -10.54
CA SER A 128 6.83 33.34 -10.98
C SER A 128 5.51 32.57 -11.21
N ARG A 129 5.34 31.27 -10.89
CA ARG A 129 4.04 30.58 -11.13
C ARG A 129 3.49 29.81 -9.94
N LYS A 130 2.20 30.03 -9.65
CA LYS A 130 1.44 29.59 -8.47
C LYS A 130 1.07 28.08 -8.43
N ASN A 131 1.27 27.32 -9.50
CA ASN A 131 0.66 25.99 -9.66
C ASN A 131 1.44 24.83 -9.02
N THR A 132 2.75 24.94 -8.80
CA THR A 132 3.59 23.89 -8.19
C THR A 132 3.27 23.60 -6.71
N SER A 133 2.54 24.49 -6.04
CA SER A 133 2.18 24.36 -4.62
C SER A 133 1.07 23.32 -4.37
N ALA A 134 0.09 23.20 -5.27
CA ALA A 134 -1.09 22.35 -5.06
C ALA A 134 -0.74 20.86 -5.12
N ALA A 135 -0.01 20.42 -6.15
CA ALA A 135 0.40 19.02 -6.31
C ALA A 135 1.33 18.55 -5.18
N ALA A 136 2.27 19.40 -4.75
CA ALA A 136 3.15 19.10 -3.62
C ALA A 136 2.35 18.92 -2.31
N ASN A 137 1.38 19.80 -2.04
CA ASN A 137 0.52 19.70 -0.86
C ASN A 137 -0.34 18.43 -0.87
N GLN A 138 -0.89 18.06 -2.03
CA GLN A 138 -1.69 16.83 -2.17
C GLN A 138 -0.83 15.57 -1.97
N TYR A 139 0.41 15.57 -2.48
CA TYR A 139 1.37 14.50 -2.23
C TYR A 139 1.66 14.33 -0.73
N TYR A 140 2.01 15.39 -0.01
CA TYR A 140 2.28 15.31 1.43
C TYR A 140 1.07 14.84 2.24
N LYS A 141 -0.14 15.26 1.87
CA LYS A 141 -1.38 14.83 2.51
C LYS A 141 -1.65 13.33 2.31
N ASN A 142 -1.40 12.81 1.12
CA ASN A 142 -1.67 11.40 0.80
C ASN A 142 -0.60 10.46 1.34
N MET A 143 0.68 10.86 1.35
CA MET A 143 1.79 10.04 1.86
C MET A 143 1.79 9.88 3.38
N ALA A 144 1.15 10.78 4.13
CA ALA A 144 0.99 10.61 5.57
C ALA A 144 0.18 9.36 5.95
N LYS A 145 -0.71 8.88 5.07
CA LYS A 145 -1.54 7.69 5.31
C LYS A 145 -0.77 6.37 5.19
N LEU A 146 0.23 6.28 4.32
CA LEU A 146 1.03 5.05 4.14
C LEU A 146 1.87 4.68 5.37
N ASN A 147 2.29 5.66 6.17
CA ASN A 147 2.98 5.41 7.44
C ASN A 147 2.06 4.80 8.51
N TYR A 148 0.73 4.89 8.36
CA TYR A 148 -0.24 4.36 9.33
C TYR A 148 -0.43 2.84 9.22
N ILE A 149 -0.28 2.30 8.01
CA ILE A 149 -0.46 0.86 7.74
C ILE A 149 0.55 0.02 8.54
N ASP A 150 1.78 0.50 8.71
CA ASP A 150 2.83 -0.21 9.48
C ASP A 150 2.50 -0.34 10.97
N ALA A 151 1.86 0.68 11.56
CA ALA A 151 1.60 0.70 13.00
C ALA A 151 0.62 -0.40 13.42
N GLN A 152 -0.37 -0.74 12.59
CA GLN A 152 -1.36 -1.77 12.90
C GLN A 152 -0.81 -3.20 12.77
N PHE A 153 0.15 -3.44 11.87
CA PHE A 153 0.78 -4.77 11.73
C PHE A 153 1.94 -4.98 12.72
N MET A 154 2.65 -3.91 13.11
CA MET A 154 3.74 -3.95 14.10
C MET A 154 3.26 -4.13 15.55
N ASP A 155 2.04 -3.70 15.88
CA ASP A 155 1.49 -3.78 17.26
C ASP A 155 1.00 -5.20 17.66
N SER A 156 1.13 -6.17 16.75
CA SER A 156 0.87 -7.59 17.06
C SER A 156 2.04 -8.31 17.77
N LYS A 157 3.11 -7.57 18.15
CA LYS A 157 4.24 -8.07 18.93
C LYS A 157 4.39 -7.32 20.26
N LYS A 158 3.46 -7.53 21.20
CA LYS A 158 3.73 -7.39 22.64
C LYS A 158 3.02 -8.47 23.43
#